data_AF-A0A562IFW1-F1
#
_entry.id   AF-A0A562IFW1-F1
#
_cell.length_a   1.000
_cell.length_b   1.000
_cell.length_c   1.000
_cell.angle_alpha   90.00
_cell.angle_beta   90.00
_cell.angle_gamma   90.00
#
_symmetry.space_group_name_H-M   'P 1'
#
loop_
_entity.id
_entity.type
_entity.pdbx_description
1 polymer ?
#
loop_
_entity_poly.entity_id
_entity_poly.type
_entity_poly.pdbx_seq_one_letter_code
_entity_poly.pdbx_strand_id
1 'polypeptide(L)'
;MRWRRALGALVAAALLAAAGAGLARSAGGADGQDPVRAVAAGLRCPACEGESVADSRSPIAAAMRQAVADQVAQGRDAEEIRRWFVERYGREVLADAPGPAGPLLWAVPALALLGAGYAALRTLRPRAASAAPVPRREQPAGDGRPAADGTTPTGRGTRRAWQACSVGVVALVASVAVAAGRLDRPGARPEPADPVTVAVGLARDLEEQQRYDAAARMYEEALRDRPDDAIRLRLAFALLRAGDSAGAEESARAVLARAPDSPDGLLVLGLAQRDRRSPEAAATLRRFLALAPQHPAAAEIRRLVAAAG
;
A
#
# COMPACT_ATOMS: atom_id res chain seq x y z
N MET A 1 -42.24 -29.75 -10.51
CA MET A 1 -41.10 -29.72 -9.55
C MET A 1 -39.71 -29.89 -10.19
N ARG A 2 -39.56 -30.64 -11.30
CA ARG A 2 -38.25 -30.87 -11.96
C ARG A 2 -37.62 -29.60 -12.56
N TRP A 3 -38.44 -28.72 -13.16
CA TRP A 3 -37.99 -27.42 -13.69
C TRP A 3 -37.35 -26.54 -12.62
N ARG A 4 -37.99 -26.33 -11.46
CA ARG A 4 -37.44 -25.47 -10.38
C ARG A 4 -36.05 -25.92 -9.89
N ARG A 5 -35.75 -27.23 -9.96
CA ARG A 5 -34.42 -27.78 -9.64
C ARG A 5 -33.41 -27.58 -10.76
N ALA A 6 -33.85 -27.75 -12.01
CA ALA A 6 -33.02 -27.46 -13.19
C ALA A 6 -32.64 -25.98 -13.25
N LEU A 7 -33.57 -25.08 -12.92
CA LEU A 7 -33.33 -23.64 -12.88
C LEU A 7 -32.34 -23.28 -11.77
N GLY A 8 -32.47 -23.88 -10.58
CA GLY A 8 -31.53 -23.68 -9.49
C GLY A 8 -30.11 -24.17 -9.80
N ALA A 9 -29.97 -25.31 -10.49
CA ALA A 9 -28.67 -25.84 -10.91
C ALA A 9 -28.00 -24.96 -11.97
N LEU A 10 -28.79 -24.43 -12.92
CA LEU A 10 -28.30 -23.50 -13.94
C LEU A 10 -27.81 -22.18 -13.34
N VAL A 11 -28.56 -21.60 -12.40
CA VAL A 11 -28.15 -20.35 -11.71
C VAL A 11 -26.87 -20.58 -10.88
N ALA A 12 -26.77 -21.71 -10.18
CA ALA A 12 -25.56 -22.04 -9.42
C ALA A 12 -24.33 -22.26 -10.31
N ALA A 13 -24.51 -22.95 -11.45
CA ALA A 13 -23.44 -23.13 -12.44
C ALA A 13 -23.01 -21.80 -13.07
N ALA A 14 -23.97 -20.90 -13.37
CA ALA A 14 -23.67 -19.57 -13.89
C ALA A 14 -22.92 -18.70 -12.88
N LEU A 15 -23.28 -18.75 -11.60
CA LEU A 15 -22.57 -18.04 -10.52
C LEU A 15 -21.16 -18.58 -10.30
N LEU A 16 -20.98 -19.90 -10.35
CA LEU A 16 -19.65 -20.53 -10.25
C LEU A 16 -18.77 -20.19 -11.46
N ALA A 17 -19.34 -20.15 -12.66
CA ALA A 17 -18.63 -19.74 -13.87
C ALA A 17 -18.27 -18.25 -13.82
N ALA A 18 -19.16 -17.38 -13.33
CA ALA A 18 -18.88 -15.95 -13.15
C ALA A 18 -17.80 -15.71 -12.09
N ALA A 19 -17.81 -16.45 -10.98
CA ALA A 19 -16.77 -16.39 -9.95
C ALA A 19 -15.42 -16.90 -10.47
N GLY A 20 -15.41 -18.00 -11.23
CA GLY A 20 -14.21 -18.54 -11.88
C GLY A 20 -13.62 -17.58 -12.91
N ALA A 21 -14.46 -16.94 -13.72
CA ALA A 21 -14.05 -15.93 -14.69
C ALA A 21 -13.55 -14.63 -14.03
N GLY A 22 -14.11 -14.26 -12.87
CA GLY A 22 -13.64 -13.16 -12.05
C GLY A 22 -12.23 -13.41 -11.49
N LEU A 23 -12.02 -14.61 -10.92
CA LEU A 23 -10.72 -15.05 -10.40
C LEU A 23 -9.65 -15.14 -11.49
N ALA A 24 -10.01 -15.65 -12.68
CA ALA A 24 -9.10 -15.72 -13.82
C ALA A 24 -8.70 -14.33 -14.34
N ARG A 25 -9.64 -13.36 -14.35
CA ARG A 25 -9.33 -11.96 -14.72
C ARG A 25 -8.48 -11.24 -13.67
N SER A 26 -8.67 -11.52 -12.39
CA SER A 26 -7.83 -10.94 -11.33
C SER A 26 -6.42 -11.54 -11.29
N ALA A 27 -6.26 -12.81 -11.69
CA ALA A 27 -4.95 -13.44 -11.82
C ALA A 27 -4.21 -13.02 -13.11
N GLY A 28 -4.95 -12.54 -14.12
CA GLY A 28 -4.43 -12.09 -15.41
C GLY A 28 -4.30 -10.57 -15.57
N GLY A 29 -4.20 -9.82 -14.46
CA GLY A 29 -4.03 -8.36 -14.48
C GLY A 29 -2.85 -7.93 -15.34
N ALA A 30 -3.04 -6.87 -16.12
CA ALA A 30 -2.19 -6.36 -17.19
C ALA A 30 -0.80 -5.81 -16.77
N ASP A 31 -0.22 -6.28 -15.67
CA ASP A 31 1.07 -5.83 -15.13
C ASP A 31 2.29 -6.52 -15.80
N GLY A 32 2.07 -7.50 -16.67
CA GLY A 32 3.14 -8.29 -17.29
C GLY A 32 3.99 -7.57 -18.35
N GLN A 33 3.76 -6.29 -18.66
CA GLN A 33 4.50 -5.59 -19.73
C GLN A 33 5.41 -4.46 -19.25
N ASP A 34 5.16 -3.85 -18.09
CA ASP A 34 6.04 -2.81 -17.55
C ASP A 34 6.72 -3.32 -16.26
N PRO A 35 7.99 -3.80 -16.35
CA PRO A 35 8.73 -4.27 -15.19
C PRO A 35 8.89 -3.20 -14.11
N VAL A 36 8.93 -1.90 -14.48
CA VAL A 36 9.03 -0.79 -13.53
C VAL A 36 7.76 -0.69 -12.72
N ARG A 37 6.59 -0.71 -13.39
CA ARG A 37 5.29 -0.65 -12.72
C ARG A 37 5.06 -1.86 -11.84
N ALA A 38 5.43 -3.06 -12.28
CA ALA A 38 5.28 -4.29 -11.51
C ALA A 38 6.07 -4.23 -10.18
N VAL A 39 7.30 -3.72 -10.21
CA VAL A 39 8.09 -3.52 -8.99
C VAL A 39 7.52 -2.39 -8.14
N ALA A 40 7.19 -1.24 -8.76
CA ALA A 40 6.64 -0.08 -8.06
C ALA A 40 5.30 -0.36 -7.36
N ALA A 41 4.48 -1.27 -7.90
CA ALA A 41 3.23 -1.71 -7.27
C ALA A 41 3.48 -2.50 -5.96
N GLY A 42 4.64 -3.15 -5.84
CA GLY A 42 5.09 -3.84 -4.63
C GLY A 42 5.79 -2.96 -3.60
N LEU A 43 6.01 -1.67 -3.91
CA LEU A 43 6.60 -0.70 -3.00
C LEU A 43 5.50 0.24 -2.47
N ARG A 44 5.58 0.62 -1.20
CA ARG A 44 4.69 1.58 -0.53
C ARG A 44 5.33 2.95 -0.50
N CYS A 45 4.55 3.99 -0.80
CA CYS A 45 5.03 5.36 -0.69
C CYS A 45 5.05 5.80 0.80
N PRO A 46 6.19 6.21 1.38
CA PRO A 46 6.25 6.60 2.79
C PRO A 46 5.48 7.90 3.08
N ALA A 47 5.41 8.81 2.11
CA ALA A 47 4.71 10.09 2.25
C ALA A 47 3.21 10.02 1.95
N CYS A 48 2.68 8.87 1.52
CA CYS A 48 1.28 8.72 1.16
C CYS A 48 0.65 7.58 1.96
N GLU A 49 -0.48 7.84 2.61
CA GLU A 49 -1.14 6.86 3.48
C GLU A 49 -1.62 5.63 2.72
N GLY A 50 -0.77 4.59 2.67
CA GLY A 50 -1.14 3.27 2.15
C GLY A 50 -1.17 3.14 0.63
N GLU A 51 -0.76 4.16 -0.13
CA GLU A 51 -0.66 4.08 -1.59
C GLU A 51 0.62 3.37 -2.05
N SER A 52 0.53 2.66 -3.19
CA SER A 52 1.69 2.08 -3.85
C SER A 52 2.55 3.18 -4.50
N VAL A 53 3.83 2.91 -4.69
CA VAL A 53 4.72 3.79 -5.46
C VAL A 53 4.30 3.85 -6.93
N ALA A 54 3.63 2.81 -7.45
CA ALA A 54 3.10 2.85 -8.82
C ALA A 54 1.98 3.89 -8.99
N ASP A 55 1.11 4.05 -7.99
CA ASP A 55 -0.08 4.89 -8.08
C ASP A 55 0.09 6.29 -7.47
N SER A 56 0.99 6.42 -6.49
CA SER A 56 1.21 7.67 -5.77
C SER A 56 1.79 8.78 -6.66
N ARG A 57 1.24 9.99 -6.50
CA ARG A 57 1.68 11.20 -7.21
C ARG A 57 2.72 12.03 -6.46
N SER A 58 3.21 11.57 -5.32
CA SER A 58 4.20 12.33 -4.54
C SER A 58 5.55 12.44 -5.27
N PRO A 59 6.34 13.49 -4.97
CA PRO A 59 7.71 13.60 -5.47
C PRO A 59 8.59 12.41 -5.08
N ILE A 60 8.42 11.88 -3.86
CA ILE A 60 9.13 10.68 -3.38
C ILE A 60 8.77 9.48 -4.25
N ALA A 61 7.48 9.23 -4.51
CA ALA A 61 7.06 8.12 -5.37
C ALA A 61 7.61 8.26 -6.80
N ALA A 62 7.64 9.48 -7.35
CA ALA A 62 8.25 9.73 -8.65
C ALA A 62 9.75 9.40 -8.67
N ALA A 63 10.51 9.83 -7.64
CA ALA A 63 11.93 9.52 -7.51
C ALA A 63 12.17 8.01 -7.30
N MET A 64 11.32 7.33 -6.52
CA MET A 64 11.39 5.87 -6.35
C MET A 64 11.10 5.13 -7.66
N ARG A 65 10.07 5.52 -8.43
CA ARG A 65 9.81 4.92 -9.76
C ARG A 65 10.98 5.10 -10.71
N GLN A 66 11.62 6.26 -10.68
CA GLN A 66 12.81 6.51 -11.47
C GLN A 66 13.97 5.60 -11.03
N ALA A 67 14.21 5.48 -9.72
CA ALA A 67 15.22 4.56 -9.20
C ALA A 67 14.92 3.11 -9.60
N VAL A 68 13.65 2.66 -9.56
CA VAL A 68 13.25 1.35 -10.09
C VAL A 68 13.59 1.23 -11.58
N ALA A 69 13.25 2.23 -12.40
CA ALA A 69 13.57 2.22 -13.83
C ALA A 69 15.07 2.13 -14.10
N ASP A 70 15.88 2.85 -13.34
CA ASP A 70 17.35 2.81 -13.43
C ASP A 70 17.90 1.41 -13.08
N GLN A 71 17.25 0.69 -12.16
CA GLN A 71 17.65 -0.67 -11.74
C GLN A 71 17.22 -1.73 -12.75
N VAL A 72 16.03 -1.60 -13.32
CA VAL A 72 15.55 -2.44 -14.43
C VAL A 72 16.45 -2.28 -15.65
N ALA A 73 16.87 -1.05 -15.96
CA ALA A 73 17.81 -0.77 -17.05
C ALA A 73 19.20 -1.42 -16.84
N GLN A 74 19.57 -1.68 -15.58
CA GLN A 74 20.78 -2.43 -15.21
C GLN A 74 20.61 -3.96 -15.31
N GLY A 75 19.43 -4.45 -15.71
CA GLY A 75 19.14 -5.88 -15.88
C GLY A 75 18.86 -6.63 -14.59
N ARG A 76 18.60 -5.93 -13.47
CA ARG A 76 18.21 -6.57 -12.21
C ARG A 76 16.77 -7.09 -12.26
N ASP A 77 16.52 -8.21 -11.60
CA ASP A 77 15.19 -8.77 -11.50
C ASP A 77 14.33 -8.07 -10.42
N ALA A 78 13.02 -8.30 -10.44
CA ALA A 78 12.08 -7.65 -9.52
C ALA A 78 12.37 -7.93 -8.03
N GLU A 79 12.87 -9.11 -7.69
CA GLU A 79 13.17 -9.49 -6.30
C GLU A 79 14.49 -8.85 -5.83
N GLU A 80 15.49 -8.79 -6.69
CA GLU A 80 16.74 -8.06 -6.46
C GLU A 80 16.47 -6.57 -6.24
N ILE A 81 15.60 -5.96 -7.05
CA ILE A 81 15.24 -4.54 -6.89
C ILE A 81 14.52 -4.33 -5.55
N ARG A 82 13.53 -5.17 -5.20
CA ARG A 82 12.87 -5.09 -3.89
C ARG A 82 13.88 -5.17 -2.75
N ARG A 83 14.81 -6.12 -2.80
CA ARG A 83 15.85 -6.29 -1.78
C ARG A 83 16.76 -5.06 -1.69
N TRP A 84 17.16 -4.50 -2.82
CA TRP A 84 17.95 -3.27 -2.89
C TRP A 84 17.25 -2.09 -2.18
N PHE A 85 15.93 -1.94 -2.37
CA PHE A 85 15.13 -0.92 -1.67
C PHE A 85 15.04 -1.22 -0.17
N VAL A 86 14.85 -2.48 0.23
CA VAL A 86 14.79 -2.87 1.65
C VAL A 86 16.12 -2.61 2.37
N GLU A 87 17.24 -2.93 1.73
CA GLU A 87 18.58 -2.70 2.29
C GLU A 87 18.89 -1.22 2.51
N ARG A 88 18.33 -0.33 1.68
CA ARG A 88 18.59 1.12 1.74
C ARG A 88 17.58 1.91 2.56
N TYR A 89 16.31 1.54 2.49
CA TYR A 89 15.21 2.33 3.03
C TYR A 89 14.38 1.61 4.10
N GLY A 90 14.75 0.37 4.43
CA GLY A 90 14.03 -0.44 5.42
C GLY A 90 12.96 -1.33 4.80
N ARG A 91 12.44 -2.27 5.58
CA ARG A 91 11.44 -3.25 5.14
C ARG A 91 10.05 -2.63 4.99
N GLU A 92 9.84 -1.52 5.67
CA GLU A 92 8.63 -0.71 5.74
C GLU A 92 8.25 -0.09 4.38
N VAL A 93 9.22 -0.04 3.45
CA VAL A 93 9.02 0.42 2.07
C VAL A 93 8.27 -0.60 1.20
N LEU A 94 8.11 -1.84 1.64
CA LEU A 94 7.33 -2.83 0.91
C LEU A 94 5.84 -2.63 1.19
N ALA A 95 5.02 -2.70 0.14
CA ALA A 95 3.57 -2.84 0.30
C ALA A 95 3.32 -4.28 0.78
N ASP A 96 3.15 -4.49 2.09
CA ASP A 96 2.98 -5.80 2.72
C ASP A 96 2.20 -6.83 1.87
N ALA A 97 2.78 -7.99 1.61
CA ALA A 97 2.10 -9.13 1.02
C ALA A 97 1.05 -9.69 2.01
N PRO A 98 -0.10 -10.22 1.55
CA PRO A 98 -1.17 -10.66 2.43
C PRO A 98 -0.63 -11.69 3.42
N GLY A 99 -0.71 -11.38 4.71
CA GLY A 99 -0.41 -12.35 5.76
C GLY A 99 -1.23 -13.64 5.58
N PRO A 100 -0.84 -14.76 6.19
CA PRO A 100 -1.50 -16.06 6.04
C PRO A 100 -2.98 -16.08 6.47
N ALA A 101 -3.49 -14.99 7.04
CA ALA A 101 -4.90 -14.79 7.37
C ALA A 101 -5.80 -14.43 6.16
N GLY A 102 -5.23 -14.01 5.03
CA GLY A 102 -5.96 -13.65 3.81
C GLY A 102 -6.99 -14.70 3.35
N PRO A 103 -6.60 -15.98 3.14
CA PRO A 103 -7.56 -17.02 2.75
C PRO A 103 -8.47 -17.47 3.90
N LEU A 104 -8.03 -17.36 5.16
CA LEU A 104 -8.84 -17.76 6.32
C LEU A 104 -10.03 -16.81 6.52
N LEU A 105 -9.87 -15.54 6.16
CA LEU A 105 -10.94 -14.54 6.16
C LEU A 105 -12.08 -14.89 5.18
N TRP A 106 -11.75 -15.56 4.07
CA TRP A 106 -12.70 -16.00 3.04
C TRP A 106 -13.28 -17.40 3.29
N ALA A 107 -12.61 -18.22 4.09
CA ALA A 107 -13.11 -19.55 4.47
C ALA A 107 -14.45 -19.46 5.21
N VAL A 108 -14.65 -18.41 6.02
CA VAL A 108 -15.86 -18.21 6.81
C VAL A 108 -17.09 -17.88 5.96
N PRO A 109 -17.08 -16.86 5.06
CA PRO A 109 -18.17 -16.63 4.11
C PRO A 109 -18.50 -17.86 3.26
N ALA A 110 -17.48 -18.60 2.82
CA ALA A 110 -17.66 -19.82 2.03
C ALA A 110 -18.37 -20.93 2.83
N LEU A 111 -17.96 -21.16 4.07
CA LEU A 111 -18.61 -22.13 4.98
C LEU A 111 -20.06 -21.73 5.31
N ALA A 112 -20.32 -20.43 5.51
CA ALA A 112 -21.68 -19.94 5.75
C ALA A 112 -22.60 -20.16 4.54
N LEU A 113 -22.10 -19.89 3.32
CA LEU A 113 -22.82 -20.16 2.07
C LEU A 113 -23.09 -21.66 1.87
N LEU A 114 -22.10 -22.51 2.13
CA LEU A 114 -22.25 -23.97 2.04
C LEU A 114 -23.25 -24.51 3.07
N GLY A 115 -23.22 -24.01 4.31
CA GLY A 115 -24.17 -24.37 5.36
C GLY A 115 -25.61 -23.96 5.01
N ALA A 116 -25.80 -22.74 4.50
CA ALA A 116 -27.10 -22.26 4.05
C ALA A 116 -27.65 -23.09 2.85
N GLY A 117 -26.79 -23.40 1.88
CA GLY A 117 -27.15 -24.25 0.73
C GLY A 117 -27.55 -25.66 1.14
N TYR A 118 -26.83 -26.27 2.08
CA TYR A 118 -27.16 -27.60 2.60
C TYR A 118 -28.50 -27.64 3.35
N ALA A 119 -28.76 -26.64 4.19
CA ALA A 119 -30.03 -26.51 4.91
C ALA A 119 -31.22 -26.32 3.94
N ALA A 120 -31.05 -25.52 2.88
CA ALA A 120 -32.05 -25.36 1.83
C ALA A 120 -32.33 -26.68 1.08
N LEU A 121 -31.30 -27.45 0.73
CA LEU A 121 -31.44 -28.74 0.03
C LEU A 121 -32.18 -29.78 0.88
N ARG A 122 -31.96 -29.80 2.21
CA ARG A 122 -32.66 -30.72 3.12
C ARG A 122 -34.12 -30.35 3.35
N THR A 123 -34.43 -29.06 3.42
CA THR A 123 -35.81 -28.58 3.67
C THR A 123 -36.68 -28.60 2.41
N LEU A 124 -36.07 -28.44 1.23
CA LEU A 124 -36.76 -28.51 -0.08
C LEU A 124 -36.80 -29.92 -0.68
N ARG A 125 -36.32 -30.95 0.04
CA ARG A 125 -36.51 -32.36 -0.35
C ARG A 125 -37.99 -32.72 -0.13
N PRO A 126 -38.78 -32.99 -1.19
CA PRO A 126 -40.14 -33.43 -1.06
C PRO A 126 -40.11 -34.75 -0.33
N ARG A 127 -40.89 -34.85 0.75
CA ARG A 127 -41.19 -36.14 1.36
C ARG A 127 -41.87 -36.96 0.28
N ALA A 128 -41.22 -38.05 -0.16
CA ALA A 128 -41.91 -39.06 -0.94
C ALA A 128 -43.04 -39.56 -0.03
N ALA A 129 -44.28 -39.22 -0.39
CA ALA A 129 -45.44 -39.77 0.27
C ALA A 129 -45.43 -41.27 -0.04
N SER A 130 -45.03 -42.09 0.94
CA SER A 130 -45.29 -43.51 0.91
C SER A 130 -46.80 -43.71 1.04
N ALA A 131 -47.51 -43.62 -0.08
CA ALA A 131 -48.86 -44.14 -0.20
C ALA A 131 -48.74 -45.63 -0.54
N ALA A 132 -48.80 -46.48 0.49
CA ALA A 132 -49.06 -47.90 0.30
C ALA A 132 -50.56 -48.07 -0.01
N PRO A 133 -50.95 -48.84 -1.05
CA PRO A 133 -52.36 -49.11 -1.33
C PRO A 133 -52.94 -50.09 -0.30
N VAL A 134 -53.96 -49.66 0.46
CA VAL A 134 -54.78 -50.55 1.30
C VAL A 134 -55.89 -51.15 0.42
N PRO A 135 -56.10 -52.47 0.40
CA PRO A 135 -57.16 -53.07 -0.41
C PRO A 135 -58.53 -52.77 0.23
N ARG A 136 -59.44 -52.25 -0.61
CA ARG A 136 -60.84 -51.97 -0.28
C ARG A 136 -61.58 -53.29 -0.07
N ARG A 137 -62.13 -53.50 1.14
CA ARG A 137 -63.13 -54.54 1.41
C ARG A 137 -64.47 -53.84 1.69
N GLU A 138 -65.47 -54.18 0.90
CA GLU A 138 -66.82 -53.63 0.88
C GLU A 138 -67.56 -53.89 2.22
N GLN A 139 -68.23 -52.88 2.77
CA GLN A 139 -69.21 -53.04 3.85
C GLN A 139 -70.37 -52.04 3.65
N PRO A 140 -71.64 -52.48 3.67
CA PRO A 140 -72.76 -51.69 3.18
C PRO A 140 -73.35 -50.73 4.22
N ALA A 141 -74.00 -49.71 3.66
CA ALA A 141 -74.87 -48.66 4.19
C ALA A 141 -75.35 -48.74 5.66
N GLY A 142 -75.08 -47.65 6.40
CA GLY A 142 -75.70 -47.31 7.69
C GLY A 142 -75.48 -45.84 8.04
N ASP A 143 -76.49 -45.02 7.72
CA ASP A 143 -77.00 -43.86 8.48
C ASP A 143 -76.11 -43.06 9.48
N GLY A 144 -75.65 -41.89 9.02
CA GLY A 144 -76.00 -40.57 9.58
C GLY A 144 -75.67 -40.18 11.04
N ARG A 145 -74.46 -39.64 11.27
CA ARG A 145 -74.22 -38.40 12.09
C ARG A 145 -72.76 -37.93 11.96
N PRO A 146 -72.47 -36.62 11.83
CA PRO A 146 -71.08 -36.14 11.77
C PRO A 146 -70.47 -35.98 13.17
N ALA A 147 -69.30 -36.57 13.37
CA ALA A 147 -68.39 -36.22 14.45
C ALA A 147 -67.52 -35.04 14.00
N ALA A 148 -67.72 -33.89 14.62
CA ALA A 148 -66.72 -32.82 14.64
C ALA A 148 -65.67 -33.17 15.70
N ASP A 149 -64.39 -33.18 15.32
CA ASP A 149 -63.46 -32.16 15.80
C ASP A 149 -62.10 -32.32 15.08
N GLY A 150 -61.75 -31.26 14.37
CA GLY A 150 -60.52 -31.14 13.61
C GLY A 150 -59.33 -30.92 14.53
N THR A 151 -58.34 -31.80 14.44
CA THR A 151 -56.97 -31.49 14.86
C THR A 151 -56.18 -31.05 13.64
N THR A 152 -56.04 -29.74 13.45
CA THR A 152 -55.05 -29.16 12.53
C THR A 152 -53.63 -29.59 12.97
N PRO A 153 -52.78 -30.10 12.06
CA PRO A 153 -51.39 -30.38 12.39
C PRO A 153 -50.65 -29.06 12.61
N THR A 154 -50.26 -28.79 13.86
CA THR A 154 -49.57 -27.55 14.21
C THR A 154 -48.22 -27.42 13.50
N GLY A 155 -48.03 -26.35 12.73
CA GLY A 155 -46.78 -25.92 12.09
C GLY A 155 -45.67 -25.46 13.06
N ARG A 156 -45.57 -26.10 14.23
CA ARG A 156 -44.57 -25.83 15.26
C ARG A 156 -43.18 -26.37 14.91
N GLY A 157 -43.12 -27.47 14.15
CA GLY A 157 -41.85 -28.08 13.75
C GLY A 157 -41.05 -27.23 12.75
N THR A 158 -41.73 -26.55 11.82
CA THR A 158 -41.07 -25.72 10.81
C THR A 158 -40.58 -24.39 11.38
N ARG A 159 -41.32 -23.76 12.30
CA ARG A 159 -40.88 -22.53 12.99
C ARG A 159 -39.67 -22.75 13.91
N ARG A 160 -39.63 -23.86 14.65
CA ARG A 160 -38.48 -24.19 15.53
C ARG A 160 -37.22 -24.49 14.74
N ALA A 161 -37.33 -25.18 13.60
CA ALA A 161 -36.20 -25.44 12.72
C ALA A 161 -35.63 -24.14 12.10
N TRP A 162 -36.51 -23.19 11.75
CA TRP A 162 -36.10 -21.88 11.22
C TRP A 162 -35.41 -21.00 12.28
N GLN A 163 -35.92 -21.00 13.52
CA GLN A 163 -35.32 -20.30 14.65
C GLN A 163 -33.94 -20.86 15.02
N ALA A 164 -33.77 -22.18 15.02
CA ALA A 164 -32.48 -22.81 15.30
C ALA A 164 -31.40 -22.46 14.26
N CYS A 165 -31.78 -22.40 12.97
CA CYS A 165 -30.85 -22.03 11.91
C CYS A 165 -30.48 -20.55 11.95
N SER A 166 -31.44 -19.67 12.23
CA SER A 166 -31.18 -18.21 12.31
C SER A 166 -30.32 -17.85 13.52
N VAL A 167 -30.56 -18.46 14.69
CA VAL A 167 -29.71 -18.30 15.87
C VAL A 167 -28.29 -18.84 15.62
N GLY A 168 -28.16 -19.99 14.95
CA GLY A 168 -26.85 -20.55 14.58
C GLY A 168 -26.04 -19.65 13.64
N VAL A 169 -26.68 -19.03 12.65
CA VAL A 169 -26.02 -18.09 11.73
C VAL A 169 -25.61 -16.81 12.45
N VAL A 170 -26.48 -16.23 13.29
CA VAL A 170 -26.15 -15.02 14.07
C VAL A 170 -25.01 -15.31 15.05
N ALA A 171 -25.01 -16.46 15.72
CA ALA A 171 -23.94 -16.85 16.64
C ALA A 171 -22.60 -17.08 15.91
N LEU A 172 -22.63 -17.65 14.70
CA LEU A 172 -21.44 -17.84 13.87
C LEU A 172 -20.88 -16.48 13.40
N VAL A 173 -21.73 -15.60 12.87
CA VAL A 173 -21.32 -14.25 12.42
C VAL A 173 -20.79 -13.43 13.60
N ALA A 174 -21.45 -13.47 14.76
CA ALA A 174 -20.99 -12.79 15.96
C ALA A 174 -19.65 -13.35 16.48
N SER A 175 -19.47 -14.68 16.48
CA SER A 175 -18.21 -15.31 16.89
C SER A 175 -17.07 -14.98 15.93
N VAL A 176 -17.35 -14.89 14.63
CA VAL A 176 -16.38 -14.48 13.60
C VAL A 176 -16.04 -13.00 13.74
N ALA A 177 -17.01 -12.12 13.98
CA ALA A 177 -16.74 -10.70 14.20
C ALA A 177 -15.88 -10.47 15.45
N VAL A 178 -16.17 -11.20 16.53
CA VAL A 178 -15.38 -11.18 17.77
C VAL A 178 -13.99 -11.80 17.58
N ALA A 179 -13.87 -12.88 16.80
CA ALA A 179 -12.59 -13.51 16.49
C ALA A 179 -11.73 -12.67 15.53
N ALA A 180 -12.34 -12.05 14.52
CA ALA A 180 -11.68 -11.15 13.57
C ALA A 180 -11.16 -9.88 14.28
N GLY A 181 -11.96 -9.27 15.16
CA GLY A 181 -11.50 -8.16 16.00
C GLY A 181 -10.40 -8.53 17.01
N ARG A 182 -10.19 -9.82 17.29
CA ARG A 182 -9.08 -10.34 18.11
C ARG A 182 -7.85 -10.77 17.29
N LEU A 183 -8.02 -11.03 15.99
CA LEU A 183 -6.93 -11.34 15.05
C LEU A 183 -6.34 -10.05 14.48
N ASP A 184 -7.16 -9.02 14.26
CA ASP A 184 -6.75 -7.65 13.98
C ASP A 184 -6.25 -6.93 15.25
N ARG A 185 -5.56 -7.67 16.13
CA ARG A 185 -4.78 -7.01 17.17
C ARG A 185 -3.80 -6.08 16.45
N PRO A 186 -3.70 -4.80 16.84
CA PRO A 186 -2.63 -3.90 16.39
C PRO A 186 -1.31 -4.36 17.01
N GLY A 187 -0.88 -5.58 16.69
CA GLY A 187 0.50 -6.00 16.88
C GLY A 187 1.30 -5.25 15.83
N ALA A 188 1.75 -4.05 16.20
CA ALA A 188 2.65 -3.16 15.48
C ALA A 188 2.61 -3.37 13.96
N ARG A 189 1.69 -2.67 13.25
CA ARG A 189 1.99 -2.38 11.84
C ARG A 189 3.42 -1.82 11.83
N PRO A 190 4.34 -2.33 10.99
CA PRO A 190 5.65 -1.71 10.86
C PRO A 190 5.42 -0.20 10.71
N GLU A 191 6.13 0.60 11.51
CA GLU A 191 6.01 2.05 11.36
C GLU A 191 6.28 2.40 9.90
N PRO A 192 5.45 3.24 9.25
CA PRO A 192 5.75 3.65 7.89
C PRO A 192 7.16 4.26 7.85
N ALA A 193 7.94 3.92 6.82
CA ALA A 193 9.28 4.47 6.66
C ALA A 193 9.22 6.00 6.76
N ASP A 194 10.10 6.61 7.55
CA ASP A 194 10.13 8.06 7.74
C ASP A 194 10.34 8.77 6.38
N PRO A 195 9.38 9.60 5.91
CA PRO A 195 9.48 10.25 4.61
C PRO A 195 10.75 11.07 4.44
N VAL A 196 11.21 11.73 5.52
CA VAL A 196 12.43 12.54 5.50
C VAL A 196 13.65 11.64 5.27
N THR A 197 13.76 10.53 5.99
CA THR A 197 14.84 9.55 5.82
C THR A 197 14.88 8.99 4.40
N VAL A 198 13.73 8.64 3.81
CA VAL A 198 13.65 8.15 2.43
C VAL A 198 14.02 9.23 1.42
N ALA A 199 13.51 10.45 1.59
CA ALA A 199 13.82 11.58 0.71
C ALA A 199 15.32 11.93 0.74
N VAL A 200 15.92 12.02 1.94
CA VAL A 200 17.36 12.26 2.08
C VAL A 200 18.17 11.12 1.46
N GLY A 201 17.78 9.86 1.69
CA GLY A 201 18.42 8.69 1.07
C GLY A 201 18.41 8.77 -0.46
N LEU A 202 17.24 8.98 -1.05
CA LEU A 202 17.08 9.18 -2.50
C LEU A 202 17.91 10.35 -3.02
N ALA A 203 17.95 11.47 -2.29
CA ALA A 203 18.76 12.62 -2.67
C ALA A 203 20.25 12.26 -2.79
N ARG A 204 20.80 11.52 -1.82
CA ARG A 204 22.21 11.09 -1.88
C ARG A 204 22.47 10.12 -3.04
N ASP A 205 21.57 9.17 -3.27
CA ASP A 205 21.71 8.22 -4.38
C ASP A 205 21.69 8.95 -5.73
N LEU A 206 20.91 10.03 -5.85
CA LEU A 206 20.89 10.91 -7.01
C LEU A 206 22.18 11.74 -7.14
N GLU A 207 22.76 12.22 -6.04
CA GLU A 207 24.07 12.90 -6.04
C GLU A 207 25.20 11.98 -6.52
N GLU A 208 25.21 10.71 -6.09
CA GLU A 208 26.17 9.70 -6.53
C GLU A 208 26.07 9.46 -8.05
N GLN A 209 24.87 9.58 -8.61
CA GLN A 209 24.60 9.54 -10.05
C GLN A 209 24.83 10.89 -10.76
N GLN A 210 25.31 11.91 -10.05
CA GLN A 210 25.50 13.29 -10.55
C GLN A 210 24.21 13.99 -11.03
N ARG A 211 23.04 13.53 -10.58
CA ARG A 211 21.72 14.08 -10.94
C ARG A 211 21.30 15.17 -9.94
N TYR A 212 22.06 16.25 -9.92
CA TYR A 212 21.96 17.29 -8.89
C TYR A 212 20.61 18.01 -8.84
N ASP A 213 19.94 18.27 -9.98
CA ASP A 213 18.60 18.86 -10.01
C ASP A 213 17.54 17.97 -9.34
N ALA A 214 17.65 16.66 -9.54
CA ALA A 214 16.74 15.70 -8.92
C ALA A 214 17.04 15.55 -7.42
N ALA A 215 18.32 15.55 -7.04
CA ALA A 215 18.73 15.52 -5.64
C ALA A 215 18.24 16.76 -4.87
N ALA A 216 18.36 17.95 -5.45
CA ALA A 216 17.89 19.20 -4.85
C ALA A 216 16.39 19.13 -4.51
N ARG A 217 15.56 18.66 -5.45
CA ARG A 217 14.12 18.47 -5.21
C ARG A 217 13.80 17.51 -4.07
N MET A 218 14.62 16.47 -3.87
CA MET A 218 14.45 15.54 -2.75
C MET A 218 14.89 16.15 -1.41
N TYR A 219 15.92 16.99 -1.39
CA TYR A 219 16.24 17.75 -0.18
C TYR A 219 15.18 18.81 0.15
N GLU A 220 14.61 19.48 -0.84
CA GLU A 220 13.47 20.39 -0.66
C GLU A 220 12.27 19.66 -0.08
N GLU A 221 11.96 18.47 -0.59
CA GLU A 221 10.90 17.61 -0.06
C GLU A 221 11.15 17.25 1.42
N ALA A 222 12.38 16.87 1.77
CA ALA A 222 12.77 16.54 3.13
C ALA A 222 12.65 17.75 4.10
N LEU A 223 12.84 18.97 3.59
CA LEU A 223 12.80 20.20 4.38
C LEU A 223 11.40 20.81 4.52
N ARG A 224 10.39 20.30 3.80
CA ARG A 224 9.05 20.92 3.73
C ARG A 224 8.41 21.04 5.11
N ASP A 225 8.50 19.98 5.92
CA ASP A 225 7.83 19.91 7.23
C ASP A 225 8.79 20.03 8.41
N ARG A 226 10.07 19.71 8.20
CA ARG A 226 11.11 19.74 9.25
C ARG A 226 12.31 20.55 8.77
N PRO A 227 12.46 21.82 9.18
CA PRO A 227 13.64 22.60 8.85
C PRO A 227 14.87 22.01 9.55
N ASP A 228 15.88 21.67 8.77
CA ASP A 228 17.15 21.12 9.26
C ASP A 228 18.31 21.79 8.52
N ASP A 229 19.28 22.35 9.26
CA ASP A 229 20.37 23.11 8.65
C ASP A 229 21.42 22.20 7.98
N ALA A 230 21.57 20.95 8.42
CA ALA A 230 22.47 19.99 7.76
C ALA A 230 21.90 19.54 6.41
N ILE A 231 20.60 19.25 6.34
CA ILE A 231 19.90 18.95 5.08
C ILE A 231 19.92 20.18 4.17
N ARG A 232 19.70 21.38 4.72
CA ARG A 232 19.76 22.64 3.95
C ARG A 232 21.13 22.93 3.39
N LEU A 233 22.20 22.63 4.13
CA LEU A 233 23.56 22.76 3.61
C LEU A 233 23.79 21.81 2.43
N ARG A 234 23.32 20.55 2.51
CA ARG A 234 23.38 19.60 1.38
C ARG A 234 22.57 20.10 0.18
N LEU A 235 21.37 20.64 0.40
CA LEU A 235 20.58 21.29 -0.65
C LEU A 235 21.38 22.41 -1.34
N ALA A 236 22.05 23.27 -0.57
CA ALA A 236 22.85 24.35 -1.12
C ALA A 236 24.00 23.84 -2.01
N PHE A 237 24.69 22.75 -1.60
CA PHE A 237 25.69 22.09 -2.43
C PHE A 237 25.08 21.47 -3.70
N ALA A 238 23.95 20.76 -3.57
CA ALA A 238 23.26 20.15 -4.71
C ALA A 238 22.83 21.21 -5.75
N LEU A 239 22.25 22.33 -5.29
CA LEU A 239 21.86 23.46 -6.15
C LEU A 239 23.07 24.08 -6.86
N LEU A 240 24.18 24.28 -6.15
CA LEU A 240 25.40 24.81 -6.76
C LEU A 240 25.92 23.88 -7.86
N ARG A 241 25.90 22.55 -7.63
CA ARG A 241 26.33 21.54 -8.61
C ARG A 241 25.35 21.38 -9.77
N ALA A 242 24.07 21.68 -9.55
CA ALA A 242 23.04 21.78 -10.59
C ALA A 242 23.17 23.06 -11.44
N GLY A 243 23.98 24.03 -10.99
CA GLY A 243 24.14 25.33 -11.64
C GLY A 243 23.08 26.36 -11.24
N ASP A 244 22.20 26.03 -10.28
CA ASP A 244 21.30 27.00 -9.66
C ASP A 244 22.04 27.76 -8.54
N SER A 245 22.92 28.66 -8.96
CA SER A 245 23.68 29.50 -8.02
C SER A 245 22.77 30.45 -7.24
N ALA A 246 21.57 30.77 -7.73
CA ALA A 246 20.64 31.65 -6.99
C ALA A 246 20.02 30.91 -5.80
N GLY A 247 19.48 29.72 -6.03
CA GLY A 247 18.95 28.87 -4.96
C GLY A 247 20.04 28.42 -3.98
N ALA A 248 21.25 28.14 -4.46
CA ALA A 248 22.39 27.82 -3.60
C ALA A 248 22.76 28.97 -2.66
N GLU A 249 22.78 30.21 -3.17
CA GLU A 249 23.07 31.40 -2.39
C GLU A 249 22.01 31.64 -1.30
N GLU A 250 20.73 31.49 -1.64
CA GLU A 250 19.62 31.59 -0.69
C GLU A 250 19.71 30.53 0.41
N SER A 251 19.92 29.26 0.02
CA SER A 251 20.02 28.14 0.95
C SER A 251 21.23 28.30 1.89
N ALA A 252 22.38 28.72 1.36
CA ALA A 252 23.59 28.96 2.15
C ALA A 252 23.42 30.12 3.14
N ARG A 253 22.77 31.23 2.73
CA ARG A 253 22.44 32.34 3.64
C ARG A 253 21.54 31.89 4.78
N ALA A 254 20.54 31.05 4.50
CA ALA A 254 19.66 30.52 5.54
C ALA A 254 20.40 29.65 6.57
N VAL A 255 21.42 28.88 6.15
CA VAL A 255 22.32 28.17 7.07
C VAL A 255 23.14 29.16 7.91
N LEU A 256 23.75 30.17 7.25
CA LEU A 256 24.60 31.16 7.92
C LEU A 256 23.83 32.11 8.85
N ALA A 257 22.52 32.28 8.66
CA ALA A 257 21.68 33.04 9.58
C ALA A 257 21.63 32.40 10.99
N ARG A 258 21.77 31.07 11.07
CA ARG A 258 21.81 30.32 12.34
C ARG A 258 23.23 29.94 12.77
N ALA A 259 24.10 29.65 11.82
CA ALA A 259 25.50 29.30 12.05
C ALA A 259 26.44 30.24 11.27
N PRO A 260 26.65 31.50 11.73
CA PRO A 260 27.37 32.53 10.96
C PRO A 260 28.82 32.19 10.61
N ASP A 261 29.45 31.30 11.38
CA ASP A 261 30.83 30.86 11.21
C ASP A 261 30.94 29.44 10.63
N SER A 262 29.87 28.92 10.03
CA SER A 262 29.91 27.63 9.32
C SER A 262 30.86 27.71 8.11
N PRO A 263 31.98 26.96 8.11
CA PRO A 263 32.91 26.99 6.98
C PRO A 263 32.27 26.55 5.67
N ASP A 264 31.48 25.47 5.70
CA ASP A 264 30.81 24.95 4.51
C ASP A 264 29.73 25.89 4.00
N GLY A 265 29.00 26.56 4.91
CA GLY A 265 28.04 27.59 4.55
C GLY A 265 28.70 28.76 3.82
N LEU A 266 29.86 29.23 4.31
CA LEU A 266 30.64 30.29 3.67
C LEU A 266 31.27 29.85 2.35
N LEU A 267 31.72 28.59 2.26
CA LEU A 267 32.26 28.02 1.03
C LEU A 267 31.19 28.02 -0.07
N VAL A 268 30.01 27.46 0.20
CA VAL A 268 28.92 27.42 -0.78
C VAL A 268 28.44 28.82 -1.13
N LEU A 269 28.24 29.68 -0.13
CA LEU A 269 27.83 31.07 -0.37
C LEU A 269 28.83 31.79 -1.28
N GLY A 270 30.13 31.70 -0.98
CA GLY A 270 31.17 32.38 -1.74
C GLY A 270 31.29 31.87 -3.18
N LEU A 271 31.12 30.56 -3.39
CA LEU A 271 31.10 29.96 -4.73
C LEU A 271 29.85 30.39 -5.52
N ALA A 272 28.67 30.32 -4.91
CA ALA A 272 27.42 30.77 -5.53
C ALA A 272 27.45 32.26 -5.92
N GLN A 273 27.93 33.11 -5.01
CA GLN A 273 28.15 34.54 -5.26
C GLN A 273 29.10 34.77 -6.43
N ARG A 274 30.18 33.98 -6.53
CA ARG A 274 31.15 34.10 -7.62
C ARG A 274 30.54 33.75 -8.98
N ASP A 275 29.79 32.65 -9.08
CA ASP A 275 29.11 32.25 -10.33
C ASP A 275 28.14 33.35 -10.80
N ARG A 276 27.49 34.00 -9.83
CA ARG A 276 26.61 35.15 -10.05
C ARG A 276 27.35 36.49 -10.24
N ARG A 277 28.68 36.49 -10.21
CA ARG A 277 29.54 37.69 -10.33
C ARG A 277 29.25 38.77 -9.29
N SER A 278 28.85 38.37 -8.09
CA SER A 278 28.63 39.28 -6.97
C SER A 278 29.97 39.85 -6.47
N PRO A 279 30.04 41.17 -6.16
CA PRO A 279 31.25 41.79 -5.61
C PRO A 279 31.62 41.26 -4.22
N GLU A 280 30.66 40.67 -3.49
CA GLU A 280 30.87 40.12 -2.15
C GLU A 280 31.64 38.80 -2.14
N ALA A 281 31.68 38.10 -3.28
CA ALA A 281 32.21 36.73 -3.37
C ALA A 281 33.64 36.60 -2.81
N ALA A 282 34.52 37.55 -3.17
CA ALA A 282 35.91 37.55 -2.72
C ALA A 282 36.03 37.77 -1.20
N ALA A 283 35.16 38.61 -0.61
CA ALA A 283 35.15 38.83 0.83
C ALA A 283 34.66 37.57 1.58
N THR A 284 33.60 36.94 1.09
CA THR A 284 33.05 35.70 1.65
C THR A 284 34.06 34.55 1.62
N LEU A 285 34.73 34.33 0.48
CA LEU A 285 35.73 33.28 0.33
C LEU A 285 36.98 33.52 1.19
N ARG A 286 37.40 34.78 1.38
CA ARG A 286 38.48 35.12 2.33
C ARG A 286 38.08 34.80 3.78
N ARG A 287 36.84 35.07 4.16
CA ARG A 287 36.33 34.70 5.49
C ARG A 287 36.31 33.19 5.70
N PHE A 288 35.89 32.41 4.69
CA PHE A 288 36.02 30.95 4.71
C PHE A 288 37.48 30.50 4.96
N LEU A 289 38.44 31.04 4.21
CA LEU A 289 39.86 30.70 4.37
C LEU A 289 40.42 31.06 5.75
N ALA A 290 39.94 32.14 6.36
CA ALA A 290 40.34 32.56 7.70
C ALA A 290 39.83 31.59 8.78
N LEU A 291 38.59 31.11 8.65
CA LEU A 291 37.98 30.19 9.60
C LEU A 291 38.46 28.75 9.43
N ALA A 292 38.73 28.32 8.20
CA ALA A 292 39.00 26.92 7.87
C ALA A 292 40.20 26.75 6.91
N PRO A 293 41.42 27.15 7.34
CA PRO A 293 42.60 27.15 6.48
C PRO A 293 43.07 25.76 6.03
N GLN A 294 42.71 24.71 6.79
CA GLN A 294 43.05 23.31 6.51
C GLN A 294 41.94 22.54 5.78
N HIS A 295 40.83 23.22 5.41
CA HIS A 295 39.74 22.56 4.71
C HIS A 295 40.20 22.01 3.34
N PRO A 296 39.71 20.85 2.86
CA PRO A 296 40.14 20.28 1.59
C PRO A 296 40.02 21.25 0.40
N ALA A 297 38.99 22.10 0.39
CA ALA A 297 38.80 23.12 -0.64
C ALA A 297 39.74 24.33 -0.52
N ALA A 298 40.40 24.55 0.62
CA ALA A 298 41.11 25.81 0.91
C ALA A 298 42.27 26.09 -0.06
N ALA A 299 42.97 25.06 -0.54
CA ALA A 299 44.05 25.24 -1.52
C ALA A 299 43.52 25.81 -2.85
N GLU A 300 42.38 25.30 -3.31
CA GLU A 300 41.76 25.76 -4.54
C GLU A 300 41.13 27.14 -4.36
N ILE A 301 40.42 27.38 -3.26
CA ILE A 301 39.83 28.70 -2.98
C ILE A 301 40.92 29.80 -2.91
N ARG A 302 42.11 29.51 -2.35
CA ARG A 302 43.23 30.46 -2.36
C ARG A 302 43.64 30.87 -3.77
N ARG A 303 43.73 29.92 -4.70
CA ARG A 303 44.04 30.20 -6.11
C ARG A 303 42.94 31.04 -6.75
N LEU A 304 41.68 30.70 -6.49
CA LEU A 304 40.52 31.41 -7.04
C LEU A 304 40.45 32.86 -6.59
N VAL A 305 40.69 33.14 -5.31
CA VAL A 305 40.67 34.51 -4.78
C VAL A 305 41.87 35.31 -5.29
N ALA A 306 43.04 34.68 -5.45
CA ALA A 306 44.24 35.35 -5.97
C ALA A 306 44.11 35.75 -7.45
N ALA A 307 43.38 34.97 -8.26
CA ALA A 307 43.15 35.29 -9.67
C ALA A 307 42.11 36.41 -9.89
N ALA A 308 41.34 36.78 -8.87
CA ALA A 308 40.26 37.76 -8.95
C ALA A 308 40.66 39.15 -8.42
N GLY A 309 41.86 39.30 -7.85
CA GLY A 309 42.41 40.57 -7.37
C GLY A 309 43.59 41.02 -8.22
#